data_AF-A0A0Q9TPL9-F1
#
_entry.id   AF-A0A0Q9TPL9-F1
#
_cell.length_a   1.000
_cell.length_b   1.000
_cell.length_c   1.000
_cell.angle_alpha   90.00
_cell.angle_beta   90.00
_cell.angle_gamma   90.00
#
_symmetry.space_group_name_H-M   'P 1'
#
loop_
_entity.id
_entity.type
_entity.pdbx_description
1 polymer ?
#
loop_
_entity_poly.entity_id
_entity_poly.type
_entity_poly.pdbx_seq_one_letter_code
_entity_poly.pdbx_strand_id
1 'polypeptide(L)'
;MLADPAAALALLSGEHAPRPSKRAELVLTLTDGNLSGDPVARNATTGRAVIEQAVREWCGRTDTHLTVLPVLDLAGHDATDAYRPKGATVRRADLVAQRCVFPHCTRAATSGDHDHVVPYDHDDPASGGPSCDCNIAPLCRHHHQLKTHAGWGYSVLDTGLWLWSDPHGQQFLCDRVGTTDVTPARPCRQRE
;
A
#
# COMPACT_ATOMS: atom_id res chain seq x y z
N MET A 1 13.96 6.74 -27.47
CA MET A 1 14.94 7.79 -27.15
C MET A 1 16.32 7.19 -27.34
N LEU A 2 17.18 7.90 -28.05
CA LEU A 2 18.35 7.43 -28.78
C LEU A 2 19.33 6.61 -27.94
N ALA A 3 19.88 5.54 -28.53
CA ALA A 3 20.93 4.71 -27.94
C ALA A 3 22.12 5.59 -27.53
N ASP A 4 22.60 5.41 -26.29
CA ASP A 4 23.79 6.09 -25.78
C ASP A 4 25.02 5.69 -26.61
N PRO A 5 25.64 6.64 -27.34
CA PRO A 5 26.81 6.35 -28.18
C PRO A 5 28.01 5.85 -27.36
N ALA A 6 28.13 6.27 -26.09
CA ALA A 6 29.21 5.82 -25.21
C ALA A 6 29.00 4.37 -24.78
N ALA A 7 27.77 3.98 -24.44
CA ALA A 7 27.42 2.58 -24.17
C ALA A 7 27.60 1.68 -25.41
N ALA A 8 27.30 2.17 -26.61
CA ALA A 8 27.55 1.44 -27.85
C ALA A 8 29.05 1.24 -28.13
N LEU A 9 29.87 2.27 -27.88
CA LEU A 9 31.32 2.20 -28.04
C LEU A 9 31.96 1.23 -27.02
N ALA A 10 31.51 1.25 -25.77
CA ALA A 10 31.96 0.32 -24.72
C ALA A 10 31.65 -1.15 -25.06
N LEU A 11 30.47 -1.41 -25.65
CA LEU A 11 30.10 -2.75 -26.11
C LEU A 11 31.01 -3.25 -27.25
N LEU A 12 31.36 -2.35 -28.18
CA LEU A 12 32.25 -2.65 -29.31
C LEU A 12 33.72 -2.81 -28.90
N SER A 13 34.15 -2.14 -27.82
CA SER A 13 35.51 -2.28 -27.25
C SER A 13 35.66 -3.46 -26.29
N GLY A 14 34.57 -4.20 -26.00
CA GLY A 14 34.56 -5.32 -25.06
C GLY A 14 34.49 -4.89 -23.59
N GLU A 15 34.37 -3.59 -23.31
CA GLU A 15 34.17 -3.04 -21.98
C GLU A 15 32.70 -3.20 -21.56
N HIS A 16 32.42 -4.20 -20.73
CA HIS A 16 31.09 -4.34 -20.15
C HIS A 16 30.89 -3.34 -19.03
N ALA A 17 29.75 -2.64 -19.05
CA ALA A 17 29.31 -1.85 -17.92
C ALA A 17 29.31 -2.72 -16.65
N PRO A 18 29.84 -2.21 -15.52
CA PRO A 18 29.90 -2.97 -14.29
C PRO A 18 28.50 -3.42 -13.89
N ARG A 19 28.38 -4.66 -13.43
CA ARG A 19 27.09 -5.20 -12.97
C ARG A 19 26.55 -4.28 -11.87
N PRO A 20 25.30 -3.79 -11.97
CA PRO A 20 24.76 -2.86 -11.00
C PRO A 20 24.78 -3.48 -9.59
N SER A 21 25.36 -2.76 -8.64
CA SER A 21 25.54 -3.23 -7.26
C SER A 21 24.42 -2.79 -6.32
N LYS A 22 23.56 -1.87 -6.79
CA LYS A 22 22.43 -1.32 -6.04
C LYS A 22 21.10 -1.65 -6.74
N ARG A 23 20.11 -2.05 -5.94
CA ARG A 23 18.73 -2.29 -6.38
C ARG A 23 17.81 -1.23 -5.78
N ALA A 24 16.99 -0.60 -6.62
CA ALA A 24 15.96 0.34 -6.18
C ALA A 24 14.62 -0.04 -6.82
N GLU A 25 13.56 -0.07 -6.01
CA GLU A 25 12.18 -0.23 -6.49
C GLU A 25 11.48 1.13 -6.47
N LEU A 26 11.00 1.55 -7.65
CA LEU A 26 10.29 2.80 -7.83
C LEU A 26 8.82 2.52 -8.05
N VAL A 27 7.97 3.15 -7.24
CA VAL A 27 6.51 3.17 -7.46
C VAL A 27 6.13 4.57 -7.92
N LEU A 28 5.59 4.63 -9.13
CA LEU A 28 5.10 5.85 -9.76
C LEU A 28 3.61 5.96 -9.49
N THR A 29 3.19 7.01 -8.80
CA THR A 29 1.79 7.39 -8.64
C THR A 29 1.58 8.68 -9.41
N LEU A 30 0.73 8.64 -10.43
CA LEU A 30 0.38 9.82 -11.23
C LEU A 30 -1.02 10.27 -10.81
N THR A 31 -1.11 11.50 -10.33
CA THR A 31 -2.33 12.26 -10.06
C THR A 31 -2.27 13.57 -10.85
N ASP A 32 -3.38 14.28 -11.02
CA ASP A 32 -3.40 15.54 -11.78
C ASP A 32 -2.43 16.60 -11.22
N GLY A 33 -2.20 16.62 -9.90
CA GLY A 33 -1.21 17.50 -9.25
C GLY A 33 0.24 17.15 -9.58
N ASN A 34 0.53 15.92 -10.01
CA ASN A 34 1.87 15.52 -10.46
C ASN A 34 2.27 16.16 -11.79
N LEU A 35 1.31 16.69 -12.57
CA LEU A 35 1.58 17.41 -13.82
C LEU A 35 2.06 18.86 -13.59
N SER A 36 1.96 19.38 -12.36
CA SER A 36 2.37 20.74 -11.98
C SER A 36 3.74 20.84 -11.27
N GLY A 37 4.50 19.75 -11.15
CA GLY A 37 5.88 19.75 -10.59
C GLY A 37 6.05 19.14 -9.20
N ASP A 38 4.98 18.59 -8.62
CA ASP A 38 5.03 17.85 -7.35
C ASP A 38 5.79 16.51 -7.48
N PRO A 39 6.30 15.93 -6.37
CA PRO A 39 6.98 14.63 -6.39
C PRO A 39 6.15 13.57 -7.11
N VAL A 40 6.71 13.00 -8.19
CA VAL A 40 6.00 12.09 -9.11
C VAL A 40 6.20 10.62 -8.79
N ALA A 41 7.05 10.29 -7.82
CA ALA A 41 7.33 8.90 -7.46
C ALA A 41 7.70 8.75 -5.97
N ARG A 42 7.64 7.51 -5.48
CA ARG A 42 8.14 7.13 -4.16
C ARG A 42 9.17 6.02 -4.30
N ASN A 43 10.34 6.22 -3.70
CA ASN A 43 11.35 5.17 -3.60
C ASN A 43 10.93 4.21 -2.50
N ALA A 44 10.51 3.00 -2.87
CA ALA A 44 9.99 2.01 -1.91
C ALA A 44 11.07 1.46 -0.98
N THR A 45 12.34 1.49 -1.40
CA THR A 45 13.49 1.06 -0.59
C THR A 45 13.77 2.01 0.58
N THR A 46 13.61 3.31 0.36
CA THR A 46 13.92 4.36 1.36
C THR A 46 12.69 5.04 1.95
N GLY A 47 11.51 4.79 1.38
CA GLY A 47 10.24 5.39 1.77
C GLY A 47 10.05 6.86 1.37
N ARG A 48 11.01 7.47 0.67
CA ARG A 48 11.03 8.91 0.35
C ARG A 48 10.32 9.22 -0.97
N ALA A 49 9.59 10.34 -0.98
CA ALA A 49 9.09 10.94 -2.21
C ALA A 49 10.26 11.48 -3.05
N VAL A 50 10.17 11.36 -4.37
CA VAL A 50 11.20 11.81 -5.30
C VAL A 50 10.59 12.61 -6.45
N ILE A 51 11.32 13.65 -6.85
CA ILE A 51 10.98 14.50 -7.99
C ILE A 51 11.45 13.88 -9.31
N GLU A 52 10.87 14.32 -10.42
CA GLU A 52 11.16 13.82 -11.77
C GLU A 52 12.66 13.85 -12.10
N GLN A 53 13.36 14.94 -11.75
CA GLN A 53 14.79 15.09 -12.00
C GLN A 53 15.62 13.96 -11.36
N ALA A 54 15.31 13.59 -10.12
CA ALA A 54 16.02 12.50 -9.44
C ALA A 54 15.76 11.15 -10.12
N VAL A 55 14.55 10.92 -10.65
CA VAL A 55 14.23 9.72 -11.44
C VAL A 55 15.04 9.70 -12.74
N ARG A 56 15.14 10.82 -13.46
CA ARG A 56 16.00 10.92 -14.67
C ARG A 56 17.46 10.64 -14.36
N GLU A 57 17.99 11.23 -13.29
CA GLU A 57 19.38 11.01 -12.86
C GLU A 57 19.64 9.53 -12.61
N TRP A 58 18.74 8.82 -11.92
CA TRP A 58 18.90 7.39 -11.71
C TRP A 58 18.85 6.59 -13.01
N CYS A 59 17.93 6.91 -13.92
CA CYS A 59 17.83 6.26 -15.23
C CYS A 59 19.09 6.43 -16.07
N GLY A 60 19.89 7.48 -15.85
CA GLY A 60 21.16 7.73 -16.52
C GLY A 60 22.38 7.03 -15.88
N ARG A 61 22.22 6.36 -14.72
CA ARG A 61 23.33 5.71 -14.03
C ARG A 61 23.52 4.26 -14.50
N THR A 62 24.75 3.89 -14.82
CA THR A 62 25.12 2.52 -15.21
C THR A 62 25.34 1.58 -14.02
N ASP A 63 25.44 2.11 -12.79
CA ASP A 63 25.72 1.35 -11.56
C ASP A 63 24.46 0.93 -10.77
N THR A 64 23.27 1.33 -11.24
CA THR A 64 21.99 1.15 -10.53
C THR A 64 21.03 0.29 -11.35
N HIS A 65 20.54 -0.80 -10.76
CA HIS A 65 19.49 -1.62 -11.38
C HIS A 65 18.12 -1.05 -10.99
N LEU A 66 17.50 -0.34 -11.94
CA LEU A 66 16.15 0.19 -11.78
C LEU A 66 15.14 -0.80 -12.33
N THR A 67 14.18 -1.19 -11.49
CA THR A 67 12.99 -1.92 -11.95
C THR A 67 11.82 -0.94 -11.93
N VAL A 68 11.39 -0.51 -13.12
CA VAL A 68 10.16 0.25 -13.29
C VAL A 68 9.02 -0.75 -13.30
N LEU A 69 8.20 -0.69 -12.27
CA LEU A 69 7.01 -1.53 -12.19
C LEU A 69 5.86 -0.79 -12.87
N PRO A 70 4.98 -1.51 -13.60
CA PRO A 70 3.83 -0.88 -14.24
C PRO A 70 3.02 -0.13 -13.19
N VAL A 71 2.40 0.97 -13.62
CA VAL A 71 1.43 1.70 -12.80
C VAL A 71 0.44 0.67 -12.28
N LEU A 72 0.48 0.41 -10.97
CA LEU A 72 -0.54 -0.40 -10.35
C LEU A 72 -1.78 0.46 -10.35
N ASP A 73 -2.79 0.03 -11.10
CA ASP A 73 -4.12 0.57 -10.92
C ASP A 73 -4.54 0.27 -9.49
N LEU A 74 -4.52 1.31 -8.65
CA LEU A 74 -4.93 1.20 -7.26
C LEU A 74 -6.44 0.94 -7.14
N ALA A 75 -7.21 1.19 -8.20
CA ALA A 75 -8.61 0.83 -8.33
C ALA A 75 -8.82 -0.58 -8.94
N GLY A 76 -7.74 -1.27 -9.30
CA GLY A 76 -7.82 -2.64 -9.79
C GLY A 76 -8.42 -3.55 -8.73
N HIS A 77 -9.07 -4.63 -9.16
CA HIS A 77 -9.69 -5.60 -8.27
C HIS A 77 -9.41 -7.03 -8.76
N ASP A 78 -8.58 -7.75 -8.02
CA ASP A 78 -8.32 -9.16 -8.21
C ASP A 78 -8.96 -9.94 -7.06
N ALA A 79 -9.52 -11.11 -7.38
CA ALA A 79 -9.99 -12.06 -6.38
C ALA A 79 -9.30 -13.41 -6.56
N THR A 80 -9.30 -14.19 -5.48
CA THR A 80 -8.91 -15.60 -5.47
C THR A 80 -9.65 -16.34 -4.37
N ASP A 81 -10.03 -17.57 -4.64
CA ASP A 81 -10.68 -18.47 -3.67
C ASP A 81 -9.66 -19.13 -2.74
N ALA A 82 -8.40 -18.69 -2.79
CA ALA A 82 -7.35 -19.17 -1.90
C ALA A 82 -7.28 -18.26 -0.68
N TYR A 83 -7.06 -18.84 0.50
CA TYR A 83 -6.84 -18.08 1.72
C TYR A 83 -5.71 -17.05 1.59
N ARG A 84 -4.61 -17.41 0.90
CA ARG A 84 -3.48 -16.49 0.73
C ARG A 84 -3.75 -15.51 -0.43
N PRO A 85 -3.75 -14.19 -0.20
CA PRO A 85 -3.93 -13.23 -1.28
C PRO A 85 -2.76 -13.26 -2.27
N LYS A 86 -3.04 -12.88 -3.52
CA LYS A 86 -2.04 -12.75 -4.57
C LYS A 86 -1.06 -11.61 -4.24
N GLY A 87 0.17 -11.72 -4.73
CA GLY A 87 1.19 -10.68 -4.52
C GLY A 87 0.78 -9.30 -5.03
N ALA A 88 -0.02 -9.23 -6.10
CA ALA A 88 -0.56 -7.97 -6.63
C ALA A 88 -1.56 -7.31 -5.66
N THR A 89 -2.44 -8.10 -5.03
CA THR A 89 -3.40 -7.65 -4.01
C THR A 89 -2.67 -7.13 -2.77
N VAL A 90 -1.70 -7.90 -2.27
CA VAL A 90 -0.83 -7.50 -1.15
C VAL A 90 -0.15 -6.17 -1.43
N ARG A 91 0.45 -6.03 -2.61
CA ARG A 91 1.17 -4.82 -3.00
C ARG A 91 0.26 -3.61 -3.14
N ARG A 92 -0.96 -3.78 -3.67
CA ARG A 92 -1.96 -2.69 -3.74
C ARG A 92 -2.43 -2.29 -2.35
N ALA A 93 -2.75 -3.24 -1.48
CA ALA A 93 -3.12 -2.97 -0.09
C ALA A 93 -2.01 -2.18 0.65
N ASP A 94 -0.74 -2.56 0.46
CA ASP A 94 0.41 -1.84 1.04
C ASP A 94 0.55 -0.41 0.52
N LEU A 95 0.32 -0.20 -0.78
CA LEU A 95 0.44 1.12 -1.41
C LEU A 95 -0.71 2.07 -1.03
N VAL A 96 -1.93 1.53 -0.95
CA VAL A 96 -3.13 2.28 -0.54
C VAL A 96 -3.01 2.69 0.93
N ALA A 97 -2.67 1.75 1.82
CA ALA A 97 -2.65 2.01 3.25
C ALA A 97 -1.37 2.69 3.74
N GLN A 98 -0.21 2.33 3.19
CA GLN A 98 1.16 2.75 3.58
C GLN A 98 1.59 2.38 5.01
N ARG A 99 0.65 2.25 5.94
CA ARG A 99 0.80 1.86 7.33
C ARG A 99 -0.33 0.90 7.74
N CYS A 100 -0.18 0.31 8.92
CA CYS A 100 -1.24 -0.46 9.57
C CYS A 100 -2.53 0.37 9.66
N VAL A 101 -3.66 -0.20 9.22
CA VAL A 101 -4.94 0.53 9.06
C VAL A 101 -5.66 0.80 10.39
N PHE A 102 -5.16 0.26 11.50
CA PHE A 102 -5.69 0.49 12.85
C PHE A 102 -5.52 1.96 13.29
N PRO A 103 -6.47 2.53 14.07
CA PRO A 103 -6.41 3.88 14.61
C PRO A 103 -5.04 4.25 15.19
N HIS A 104 -4.50 5.40 14.76
CA HIS A 104 -3.24 5.99 15.24
C HIS A 104 -1.96 5.15 15.05
N CYS A 105 -2.03 3.99 14.40
CA CYS A 105 -0.84 3.17 14.18
C CYS A 105 0.06 3.75 13.09
N THR A 106 1.38 3.72 13.30
CA THR A 106 2.39 4.22 12.35
C THR A 106 3.29 3.14 11.78
N ARG A 107 3.08 1.86 12.15
CA ARG A 107 3.85 0.73 11.62
C ARG A 107 3.62 0.60 10.11
N ALA A 108 4.68 0.40 9.34
CA ALA A 108 4.59 0.25 7.89
C ALA A 108 3.66 -0.91 7.48
N ALA A 109 2.88 -0.72 6.41
CA ALA A 109 1.95 -1.74 5.92
C ALA A 109 2.68 -3.03 5.51
N THR A 110 3.87 -2.88 4.91
CA THR A 110 4.71 -3.98 4.42
C THR A 110 5.23 -4.93 5.50
N SER A 111 5.14 -4.57 6.79
CA SER A 111 5.47 -5.44 7.92
C SER A 111 4.25 -6.01 8.64
N GLY A 112 3.05 -5.72 8.14
CA GLY A 112 1.79 -6.21 8.67
C GLY A 112 1.41 -7.61 8.18
N ASP A 113 0.50 -8.22 8.92
CA ASP A 113 -0.34 -9.32 8.45
C ASP A 113 -1.40 -8.72 7.50
N HIS A 114 -1.54 -9.28 6.29
CA HIS A 114 -2.61 -8.93 5.35
C HIS A 114 -3.88 -9.66 5.75
N ASP A 115 -4.69 -8.98 6.56
CA ASP A 115 -5.84 -9.54 7.27
C ASP A 115 -7.13 -9.39 6.45
N HIS A 116 -8.01 -10.39 6.55
CA HIS A 116 -9.30 -10.41 5.87
C HIS A 116 -10.33 -9.56 6.61
N VAL A 117 -10.86 -8.49 6.02
CA VAL A 117 -11.87 -7.61 6.65
C VAL A 117 -13.06 -8.43 7.14
N VAL A 118 -13.73 -9.12 6.21
CA VAL A 118 -14.65 -10.23 6.44
C VAL A 118 -13.83 -11.51 6.50
N PRO A 119 -13.85 -12.26 7.62
CA PRO A 119 -13.04 -13.46 7.78
C PRO A 119 -13.22 -14.47 6.64
N TYR A 120 -12.11 -15.03 6.18
CA TYR A 120 -12.12 -16.15 5.26
C TYR A 120 -12.61 -17.42 5.97
N ASP A 121 -13.45 -18.21 5.31
CA ASP A 121 -13.91 -19.50 5.82
C ASP A 121 -13.06 -20.62 5.20
N HIS A 122 -12.38 -21.38 6.06
CA HIS A 122 -11.47 -22.45 5.63
C HIS A 122 -12.19 -23.72 5.19
N ASP A 123 -13.40 -23.96 5.68
CA ASP A 123 -14.18 -25.16 5.38
C ASP A 123 -15.07 -24.94 4.16
N ASP A 124 -15.63 -23.74 4.02
CA ASP A 124 -16.41 -23.31 2.85
C ASP A 124 -16.03 -21.90 2.40
N PRO A 125 -15.01 -21.76 1.53
CA PRO A 125 -14.53 -20.46 1.05
C PRO A 125 -15.60 -19.57 0.42
N ALA A 126 -16.66 -20.16 -0.15
CA ALA A 126 -17.75 -19.41 -0.78
C ALA A 126 -18.69 -18.75 0.25
N SER A 127 -18.70 -19.23 1.49
CA SER A 127 -19.49 -18.69 2.60
C SER A 127 -18.74 -17.62 3.41
N GLY A 128 -17.42 -17.51 3.25
CA GLY A 128 -16.56 -16.50 3.88
C GLY A 128 -16.26 -15.29 3.00
N GLY A 129 -15.37 -14.42 3.49
CA GLY A 129 -14.83 -13.32 2.70
C GLY A 129 -13.69 -13.77 1.77
N PRO A 130 -13.76 -13.51 0.45
CA PRO A 130 -12.70 -13.92 -0.47
C PRO A 130 -11.41 -13.13 -0.26
N SER A 131 -10.29 -13.64 -0.76
CA SER A 131 -9.05 -12.88 -0.82
C SER A 131 -9.10 -11.90 -2.01
N CYS A 132 -9.72 -10.73 -1.81
CA CYS A 132 -9.81 -9.63 -2.79
C CYS A 132 -9.17 -8.35 -2.26
N ASP A 133 -8.92 -7.39 -3.16
CA ASP A 133 -8.51 -6.03 -2.78
C ASP A 133 -9.51 -5.32 -1.85
N CYS A 134 -10.78 -5.67 -1.97
CA CYS A 134 -11.86 -5.16 -1.12
C CYS A 134 -11.86 -5.71 0.31
N ASN A 135 -11.20 -6.84 0.52
CA ASN A 135 -11.31 -7.65 1.73
C ASN A 135 -9.95 -7.89 2.38
N ILE A 136 -8.86 -7.29 1.91
CA ILE A 136 -7.53 -7.44 2.48
C ILE A 136 -7.01 -6.06 2.93
N ALA A 137 -6.60 -5.96 4.19
CA ALA A 137 -5.96 -4.76 4.72
C ALA A 137 -4.74 -5.09 5.59
N PRO A 138 -3.68 -4.28 5.56
CA PRO A 138 -2.49 -4.53 6.37
C PRO A 138 -2.72 -4.14 7.84
N LEU A 139 -2.53 -5.10 8.74
CA LEU A 139 -2.55 -4.90 10.18
C LEU A 139 -1.24 -5.38 10.80
N CYS A 140 -0.62 -4.58 11.66
CA CYS A 140 0.49 -5.11 12.45
C CYS A 140 0.00 -6.25 13.35
N ARG A 141 0.88 -7.21 13.65
CA ARG A 141 0.54 -8.40 14.46
C ARG A 141 -0.27 -8.11 15.72
N HIS A 142 0.08 -7.04 16.43
CA HIS A 142 -0.62 -6.62 17.65
C HIS A 142 -2.08 -6.23 17.39
N HIS A 143 -2.34 -5.41 16.36
CA HIS A 143 -3.69 -4.94 16.05
C HIS A 143 -4.53 -6.00 15.35
N HIS A 144 -3.90 -6.89 14.58
CA HIS A 144 -4.55 -8.08 14.08
C HIS A 144 -5.12 -8.92 15.25
N GLN A 145 -4.34 -9.13 16.32
CA GLN A 145 -4.81 -9.83 17.52
C GLN A 145 -5.95 -9.09 18.25
N LEU A 146 -5.93 -7.75 18.30
CA LEU A 146 -7.03 -6.98 18.90
C LEU A 146 -8.35 -7.18 18.15
N LYS A 147 -8.30 -7.18 16.81
CA LYS A 147 -9.47 -7.50 15.98
C LYS A 147 -9.97 -8.91 16.27
N THR A 148 -9.09 -9.90 16.25
CA THR A 148 -9.47 -11.32 16.39
C THR A 148 -10.00 -11.66 17.78
N HIS A 149 -9.45 -11.06 18.83
CA HIS A 149 -9.67 -11.55 20.20
C HIS A 149 -10.22 -10.52 21.18
N ALA A 150 -10.19 -9.23 20.84
CA ALA A 150 -10.53 -8.16 21.78
C ALA A 150 -11.77 -7.35 21.36
N GLY A 151 -12.60 -7.87 20.44
CA GLY A 151 -13.88 -7.27 20.07
C GLY A 151 -13.78 -6.02 19.19
N TRP A 152 -12.60 -5.73 18.65
CA TRP A 152 -12.42 -4.68 17.65
C TRP A 152 -12.93 -5.16 16.30
N GLY A 153 -13.61 -4.27 15.58
CA GLY A 153 -14.10 -4.53 14.23
C GLY A 153 -13.96 -3.32 13.34
N TYR A 154 -14.04 -3.52 12.03
CA TYR A 154 -14.04 -2.41 11.08
C TYR A 154 -14.74 -2.78 9.78
N SER A 155 -15.15 -1.76 9.05
CA SER A 155 -15.61 -1.87 7.66
C SER A 155 -14.74 -1.02 6.74
N VAL A 156 -14.68 -1.41 5.47
CA VAL A 156 -14.11 -0.59 4.39
C VAL A 156 -15.23 0.29 3.83
N LEU A 157 -15.06 1.61 3.89
CA LEU A 157 -16.03 2.56 3.33
C LEU A 157 -15.71 2.89 1.88
N ASP A 158 -14.42 3.00 1.56
CA ASP A 158 -13.88 3.22 0.23
C ASP A 158 -12.41 2.75 0.19
N THR A 159 -11.79 2.78 -0.98
CA THR A 159 -10.38 2.47 -1.18
C THR A 159 -9.52 3.39 -0.31
N GLY A 160 -8.88 2.83 0.70
CA GLY A 160 -8.05 3.60 1.63
C GLY A 160 -8.81 4.31 2.75
N LEU A 161 -10.07 3.96 2.98
CA LEU A 161 -10.92 4.53 4.02
C LEU A 161 -11.58 3.43 4.86
N TRP A 162 -11.24 3.37 6.14
CA TRP A 162 -11.70 2.35 7.08
C TRP A 162 -12.44 2.98 8.25
N LEU A 163 -13.58 2.40 8.63
CA LEU A 163 -14.32 2.77 9.84
C LEU A 163 -14.12 1.70 10.90
N TRP A 164 -13.31 2.01 11.91
CA TRP A 164 -13.08 1.14 13.06
C TRP A 164 -14.12 1.38 14.15
N SER A 165 -14.48 0.31 14.85
CA SER A 165 -15.29 0.33 16.06
C SER A 165 -14.56 -0.40 17.17
N ASP A 166 -14.51 0.20 18.35
CA ASP A 166 -14.01 -0.45 19.56
C ASP A 166 -15.13 -1.22 20.28
N PRO A 167 -14.80 -2.07 21.28
CA PRO A 167 -15.78 -2.81 22.06
C PRO A 167 -16.73 -1.95 22.91
N HIS A 168 -16.45 -0.66 23.05
CA HIS A 168 -17.18 0.29 23.88
C HIS A 168 -18.05 1.26 23.05
N GLY A 169 -18.08 1.10 21.73
CA GLY A 169 -18.88 1.90 20.80
C GLY A 169 -18.22 3.19 20.31
N GLN A 170 -16.93 3.39 20.56
CA GLN A 170 -16.16 4.47 19.92
C GLN A 170 -15.92 4.12 18.46
N GLN A 171 -15.93 5.14 17.59
CA GLN A 171 -15.75 4.98 16.15
C GLN A 171 -14.62 5.87 15.64
N PHE A 172 -13.77 5.29 14.80
CA PHE A 172 -12.59 5.96 14.26
C PHE A 172 -12.55 5.80 12.75
N LEU A 173 -12.58 6.93 12.04
CA LEU A 173 -12.31 6.97 10.61
C LEU A 173 -10.80 6.99 10.39
N CYS A 174 -10.28 6.04 9.63
CA CYS A 174 -8.86 5.92 9.34
C CYS A 174 -8.66 5.99 7.83
N ASP A 175 -7.75 6.86 7.40
CA ASP A 175 -7.34 6.99 6.01
C ASP A 175 -5.83 7.13 5.89
N ARG A 176 -5.31 7.44 4.70
CA ARG A 176 -3.86 7.66 4.52
C ARG A 176 -3.33 8.91 5.25
N VAL A 177 -4.16 9.88 5.61
CA VAL A 177 -3.75 11.13 6.24
C VAL A 177 -3.67 10.96 7.75
N GLY A 178 -4.61 10.23 8.35
CA GLY A 178 -4.63 10.06 9.79
C GLY A 178 -5.82 9.27 10.30
N THR A 179 -6.17 9.58 11.55
CA THR A 179 -7.32 9.01 12.24
C THR A 179 -8.17 10.17 12.76
N THR A 180 -9.47 10.10 12.52
CA THR A 180 -10.47 11.03 13.01
C THR A 180 -11.45 10.28 13.91
N ASP A 181 -11.64 10.76 15.13
CA ASP A 181 -12.71 10.27 16.01
C ASP A 181 -14.06 10.75 15.45
N VAL A 182 -14.93 9.80 15.13
CA VAL A 182 -16.28 10.03 14.59
C VAL A 182 -17.34 9.42 15.51
N THR A 183 -16.98 9.16 16.78
CA THR A 183 -17.90 8.61 17.78
C THR A 183 -19.16 9.47 17.87
N PRO A 184 -20.35 8.91 17.63
CA PRO A 184 -21.58 9.67 17.69
C PRO A 184 -21.75 10.32 19.05
N ALA A 185 -22.10 11.62 19.06
CA ALA A 185 -22.46 12.29 20.29
C ALA A 185 -23.62 11.53 20.95
N ARG A 186 -23.49 11.20 22.25
CA ARG A 186 -24.60 10.59 22.98
C ARG A 186 -25.81 11.52 22.88
N PRO A 187 -26.99 11.03 22.49
CA PRO A 187 -28.18 11.85 22.48
C PRO A 187 -28.39 12.40 23.90
N CYS A 188 -28.59 13.72 24.00
CA CYS A 188 -28.99 14.35 25.24
C CYS A 188 -30.29 13.66 25.69
N ARG A 189 -30.26 12.96 26.82
CA ARG A 189 -31.48 12.36 27.39
C ARG A 189 -32.44 13.50 27.71
N GLN A 190 -33.47 13.69 26.88
CA GLN A 190 -34.58 14.54 27.26
C GLN A 190 -35.24 13.88 28.48
N ARG A 191 -35.26 14.59 29.60
CA ARG A 191 -36.03 14.17 30.78
C ARG A 191 -37.50 14.44 30.46
N GLU A 192 -38.31 13.39 30.51
CA GLU A 192 -39.77 13.51 30.60
C GLU A 192 -40.18 14.07 31.97
#